data_AF-A0A3P1SJ13-F1
#
_entry.id   AF-A0A3P1SJ13-F1
#
_cell.length_a   1.000
_cell.length_b   1.000
_cell.length_c   1.000
_cell.angle_alpha   90.00
_cell.angle_beta   90.00
_cell.angle_gamma   90.00
#
_symmetry.space_group_name_H-M   'P 1'
#
loop_
_entity.id
_entity.type
_entity.pdbx_description
1 polymer ?
#
loop_
_entity_poly.entity_id
_entity_poly.type
_entity_poly.pdbx_seq_one_letter_code
_entity_poly.pdbx_strand_id
1 'polypeptide(L)'
;MEIEEGSLKEWAKLKQRIEKQRDKLESDINKLNAKAEAKGWSSEKLAGKIGNKAERLASLNSSIGTMGTLEGSTQVYSLSHTGYGENGGVTLNTSTNVIDIKFGSTANFVHEMTHAWQFETGDVAFSNTGMSLLQDVYDETAAYKAQFGYSPSSVSGLTSTSVANSFGAITPAWVQGLKDATGSTPYAVDGSANTGLIHLNINSTRDAFIQAYPWNAVKFRGLPANYNIRTLQGIYYKR
;
A
#
# COMPACT_ATOMS: atom_id res chain seq x y z
N MET A 1 -2.85 -22.81 3.20
CA MET A 1 -1.67 -21.98 3.49
C MET A 1 -1.03 -21.75 2.14
N GLU A 2 -1.04 -20.53 1.63
CA GLU A 2 -0.40 -20.26 0.34
C GLU A 2 0.59 -19.09 0.43
N ILE A 3 1.31 -18.99 1.54
CA ILE A 3 2.64 -18.38 1.47
C ILE A 3 3.58 -19.48 0.96
N GLU A 4 4.31 -19.19 -0.11
CA GLU A 4 5.23 -20.14 -0.72
C GLU A 4 6.25 -20.65 0.33
N GLU A 5 6.59 -21.94 0.29
CA GLU A 5 7.41 -22.59 1.31
C GLU A 5 8.74 -21.85 1.59
N GLY A 6 9.41 -21.39 0.53
CA GLY A 6 10.65 -20.62 0.62
C GLY A 6 10.49 -19.25 1.33
N SER A 7 9.27 -18.73 1.40
CA SER A 7 8.93 -17.42 1.96
C SER A 7 8.42 -17.49 3.41
N LEU A 8 8.02 -18.66 3.91
CA LEU A 8 7.39 -18.83 5.23
C LEU A 8 8.21 -18.25 6.39
N LYS A 9 9.53 -18.48 6.36
CA LYS A 9 10.43 -18.01 7.43
C LYS A 9 10.53 -16.48 7.47
N GLU A 10 10.67 -15.83 6.30
CA GLU A 10 10.75 -14.37 6.24
C GLU A 10 9.40 -13.75 6.54
N TRP A 11 8.30 -14.35 6.06
CA TRP A 11 6.93 -13.94 6.39
C TRP A 11 6.68 -13.92 7.90
N ALA A 12 6.98 -15.02 8.60
CA ALA A 12 6.81 -15.11 10.06
C ALA A 12 7.66 -14.07 10.81
N LYS A 13 8.87 -13.80 10.33
CA LYS A 13 9.77 -12.78 10.89
C LYS A 13 9.24 -11.37 10.67
N LEU A 14 8.67 -11.06 9.50
CA LEU A 14 8.03 -9.78 9.22
C LEU A 14 6.79 -9.58 10.10
N LYS A 15 5.94 -10.61 10.22
CA LYS A 15 4.77 -10.62 11.11
C LYS A 15 5.17 -10.27 12.54
N GLN A 16 6.16 -10.95 13.08
CA GLN A 16 6.67 -10.71 14.44
C GLN A 16 7.19 -9.26 14.61
N ARG A 17 7.84 -8.69 13.59
CA ARG A 17 8.32 -7.29 13.63
C ARG A 17 7.16 -6.30 13.69
N ILE A 18 6.10 -6.53 12.91
CA ILE A 18 4.90 -5.70 12.87
C ILE A 18 4.15 -5.81 14.20
N GLU A 19 3.95 -7.03 14.72
CA GLU A 19 3.33 -7.29 16.03
C GLU A 19 4.10 -6.61 17.17
N LYS A 20 5.43 -6.73 17.19
CA LYS A 20 6.26 -6.06 18.21
C LYS A 20 6.12 -4.54 18.16
N GLN A 21 6.01 -3.95 16.96
CA GLN A 21 5.81 -2.52 16.81
C GLN A 21 4.40 -2.09 17.26
N ARG A 22 3.38 -2.92 17.02
CA ARG A 22 1.99 -2.76 17.49
C ARG A 22 1.92 -2.81 19.01
N ASP A 23 2.49 -3.84 19.63
CA ASP A 23 2.53 -4.03 21.10
C ASP A 23 3.27 -2.87 21.79
N LYS A 24 4.35 -2.38 21.18
CA LYS A 24 5.09 -1.22 21.69
C LYS A 24 4.22 0.04 21.72
N LEU A 25 3.47 0.31 20.65
CA LEU A 25 2.57 1.48 20.60
C LEU A 25 1.42 1.36 21.61
N GLU A 26 0.84 0.17 21.73
CA GLU A 26 -0.21 -0.09 22.72
C GLU A 26 0.29 0.13 24.14
N SER A 27 1.48 -0.41 24.48
CA SER A 27 2.12 -0.18 25.78
C SER A 27 2.39 1.30 26.05
N ASP A 28 2.87 2.05 25.05
CA ASP A 28 3.10 3.49 25.16
C ASP A 28 1.80 4.26 25.43
N ILE A 29 0.72 3.93 24.73
CA ILE A 29 -0.61 4.56 24.92
C ILE A 29 -1.13 4.26 26.33
N ASN A 30 -1.07 3.00 26.76
CA ASN A 30 -1.54 2.60 28.10
C ASN A 30 -0.77 3.33 29.22
N LYS A 31 0.54 3.49 29.07
CA LYS A 31 1.37 4.28 30.00
C LYS A 31 0.97 5.76 30.02
N LEU A 32 0.64 6.33 28.87
CA LEU A 32 0.19 7.73 28.77
C LEU A 32 -1.17 7.93 29.45
N ASN A 33 -2.11 7.00 29.27
CA ASN A 33 -3.41 7.02 29.93
C ASN A 33 -3.27 6.93 31.46
N ALA A 34 -2.54 5.95 31.97
CA ALA A 34 -2.30 5.81 33.41
C ALA A 34 -1.62 7.05 34.02
N LYS A 35 -0.69 7.67 33.27
CA LYS A 35 -0.02 8.91 33.70
C LYS A 35 -0.95 10.12 33.67
N ALA A 36 -1.90 10.17 32.73
CA ALA A 36 -2.89 11.24 32.66
C ALA A 36 -3.85 11.18 33.85
N GLU A 37 -4.33 10.00 34.20
CA GLU A 37 -5.16 9.76 35.38
C GLU A 37 -4.43 10.17 36.66
N ALA A 38 -3.21 9.65 36.87
CA ALA A 38 -2.42 9.93 38.07
C ALA A 38 -2.05 11.42 38.24
N LYS A 39 -1.99 12.18 37.14
CA LYS A 39 -1.61 13.61 37.15
C LYS A 39 -2.78 14.56 36.89
N GLY A 40 -4.02 14.04 36.76
CA GLY A 40 -5.18 14.84 36.42
C GLY A 40 -5.01 15.65 35.12
N TRP A 41 -4.45 15.05 34.07
CA TRP A 41 -4.32 15.75 32.78
C TRP A 41 -5.69 15.99 32.15
N SER A 42 -5.85 17.14 31.49
CA SER A 42 -6.99 17.36 30.62
C SER A 42 -6.93 16.46 29.38
N SER A 43 -8.07 16.25 28.74
CA SER A 43 -8.20 15.45 27.52
C SER A 43 -7.32 16.00 26.39
N GLU A 44 -7.21 17.32 26.25
CA GLU A 44 -6.40 17.98 25.21
C GLU A 44 -4.90 17.70 25.42
N LYS A 45 -4.45 17.74 26.68
CA LYS A 45 -3.06 17.44 27.02
C LYS A 45 -2.73 15.97 26.77
N LEU A 46 -3.63 15.06 27.13
CA LEU A 46 -3.48 13.64 26.83
C LEU A 46 -3.44 13.39 25.32
N ALA A 47 -4.38 13.96 24.56
CA ALA A 47 -4.42 13.86 23.10
C ALA A 47 -3.12 14.36 22.46
N GLY A 48 -2.59 15.49 22.92
CA GLY A 48 -1.30 16.01 22.45
C GLY A 48 -0.09 15.11 22.77
N LYS A 49 -0.15 14.31 23.85
CA LYS A 49 0.90 13.32 24.18
C LYS A 49 0.76 12.01 23.43
N ILE A 50 -0.48 11.57 23.17
CA ILE A 50 -0.76 10.42 22.32
C ILE A 50 -0.33 10.72 20.88
N GLY A 51 -0.61 11.92 20.37
CA GLY A 51 -0.32 12.29 19.00
C GLY A 51 -0.94 11.29 18.02
N ASN A 52 -0.16 10.82 17.06
CA ASN A 52 -0.61 9.83 16.06
C ASN A 52 -0.49 8.36 16.52
N LYS A 53 -0.12 8.08 17.78
CA LYS A 53 0.11 6.69 18.23
C LYS A 53 -1.11 5.80 18.07
N ALA A 54 -2.30 6.32 18.35
CA ALA A 54 -3.56 5.58 18.23
C ALA A 54 -3.88 5.22 16.77
N GLU A 55 -3.74 6.17 15.84
CA GLU A 55 -3.92 5.92 14.41
C GLU A 55 -2.89 4.91 13.88
N ARG A 56 -1.64 5.01 14.33
CA ARG A 56 -0.59 4.04 13.99
C ARG A 56 -0.88 2.64 14.53
N LEU A 57 -1.41 2.53 15.74
CA LEU A 57 -1.84 1.25 16.32
C LEU A 57 -2.95 0.61 15.47
N ALA A 58 -3.96 1.39 15.07
CA ALA A 58 -5.04 0.93 14.21
C ALA A 58 -4.53 0.49 12.82
N SER A 59 -3.60 1.25 12.24
CA SER A 59 -2.95 0.91 10.98
C SER A 59 -2.18 -0.42 11.07
N LEU A 60 -1.41 -0.64 12.14
CA LEU A 60 -0.69 -1.90 12.34
C LEU A 60 -1.61 -3.10 12.55
N ASN A 61 -2.71 -2.92 13.30
CA ASN A 61 -3.72 -3.97 13.42
C ASN A 61 -4.34 -4.33 12.07
N SER A 62 -4.56 -3.33 11.21
CA SER A 62 -5.04 -3.57 9.84
C SER A 62 -4.01 -4.35 9.02
N SER A 63 -2.72 -3.98 9.08
CA SER A 63 -1.63 -4.73 8.42
C SER A 63 -1.54 -6.18 8.90
N ILE A 64 -1.72 -6.46 10.20
CA ILE A 64 -1.74 -7.82 10.73
C ILE A 64 -2.98 -8.59 10.22
N GLY A 65 -4.14 -7.94 10.15
CA GLY A 65 -5.35 -8.51 9.56
C GLY A 65 -5.17 -8.84 8.07
N THR A 66 -4.50 -7.97 7.31
CA THR A 66 -4.09 -8.23 5.93
C THR A 66 -3.20 -9.47 5.84
N MET A 67 -2.18 -9.60 6.71
CA MET A 67 -1.35 -10.81 6.72
C MET A 67 -2.20 -12.08 6.93
N GLY A 68 -3.15 -12.04 7.87
CA GLY A 68 -4.06 -13.16 8.10
C GLY A 68 -4.95 -13.47 6.89
N THR A 69 -5.38 -12.45 6.14
CA THR A 69 -6.15 -12.62 4.91
C THR A 69 -5.33 -13.31 3.83
N LEU A 70 -4.08 -12.86 3.61
CA LEU A 70 -3.17 -13.44 2.62
C LEU A 70 -2.77 -14.87 2.99
N GLU A 71 -2.51 -15.15 4.28
CA GLU A 71 -2.25 -16.50 4.80
C GLU A 71 -3.42 -17.48 4.55
N GLY A 72 -4.65 -16.97 4.64
CA GLY A 72 -5.89 -17.72 4.44
C GLY A 72 -6.41 -17.75 3.00
N SER A 73 -5.74 -17.07 2.07
CA SER A 73 -6.15 -17.00 0.67
C SER A 73 -5.84 -18.29 -0.09
N THR A 74 -6.57 -18.50 -1.19
CA THR A 74 -6.28 -19.50 -2.25
C THR A 74 -5.35 -18.94 -3.34
N GLN A 75 -4.82 -17.75 -3.11
CA GLN A 75 -3.80 -17.15 -3.96
C GLN A 75 -2.44 -17.38 -3.30
N VAL A 76 -1.48 -17.86 -4.07
CA VAL A 76 -0.10 -18.05 -3.60
C VAL A 76 0.68 -16.75 -3.63
N TYR A 77 1.33 -16.43 -2.52
CA TYR A 77 2.23 -15.29 -2.36
C TYR A 77 3.66 -15.73 -2.06
N SER A 78 4.63 -15.13 -2.74
CA SER A 78 6.06 -15.25 -2.44
C SER A 78 6.63 -13.93 -1.96
N LEU A 79 7.81 -13.99 -1.35
CA LEU A 79 8.58 -12.85 -0.88
C LEU A 79 9.93 -12.80 -1.59
N SER A 80 10.30 -11.62 -2.07
CA SER A 80 11.64 -11.36 -2.57
C SER A 80 12.19 -10.02 -2.05
N HIS A 81 13.51 -9.89 -2.06
CA HIS A 81 14.17 -8.65 -1.65
C HIS A 81 14.50 -7.79 -2.86
N THR A 82 14.28 -6.49 -2.75
CA THR A 82 14.81 -5.52 -3.73
C THR A 82 16.32 -5.43 -3.63
N GLY A 83 16.97 -5.03 -4.74
CA GLY A 83 18.35 -4.56 -4.70
C GLY A 83 18.48 -3.30 -3.84
N TYR A 84 19.70 -2.96 -3.42
CA TYR A 84 19.95 -1.73 -2.68
C TYR A 84 19.55 -0.50 -3.51
N GLY A 85 18.62 0.30 -2.99
CA GLY A 85 18.13 1.51 -3.67
C GLY A 85 17.03 1.28 -4.72
N GLU A 86 16.55 0.04 -4.88
CA GLU A 86 15.43 -0.27 -5.75
C GLU A 86 14.08 -0.16 -5.01
N ASN A 87 13.05 0.26 -5.74
CA ASN A 87 11.68 0.31 -5.25
C ASN A 87 11.10 -1.10 -5.07
N GLY A 88 10.21 -1.25 -4.10
CA GLY A 88 9.40 -2.45 -3.96
C GLY A 88 8.35 -2.56 -5.06
N GLY A 89 7.58 -3.65 -5.01
CA GLY A 89 6.43 -3.83 -5.88
C GLY A 89 5.76 -5.19 -5.70
N VAL A 90 4.61 -5.34 -6.34
CA VAL A 90 3.93 -6.63 -6.51
C VAL A 90 3.95 -7.04 -7.97
N THR A 91 4.31 -8.30 -8.25
CA THR A 91 4.33 -8.85 -9.61
C THR A 91 3.78 -10.26 -9.64
N LEU A 92 3.18 -10.64 -10.76
CA LEU A 92 2.67 -12.00 -10.97
C LEU A 92 3.67 -12.82 -11.79
N ASN A 93 4.07 -13.98 -11.27
CA ASN A 93 4.69 -15.01 -12.10
C ASN A 93 3.61 -15.67 -12.96
N THR A 94 3.52 -15.30 -14.23
CA THR A 94 2.46 -15.74 -15.15
C THR A 94 2.50 -17.24 -15.47
N SER A 95 3.61 -17.93 -15.15
CA SER A 95 3.73 -19.37 -15.35
C SER A 95 3.19 -20.18 -14.17
N THR A 96 3.26 -19.63 -12.96
CA THR A 96 2.86 -20.31 -11.71
C THR A 96 1.65 -19.67 -11.03
N ASN A 97 1.22 -18.50 -11.49
CA ASN A 97 0.26 -17.61 -10.86
C ASN A 97 0.62 -17.19 -9.43
N VAL A 98 1.89 -17.26 -9.05
CA VAL A 98 2.36 -16.78 -7.74
C VAL A 98 2.54 -15.27 -7.79
N ILE A 99 2.01 -14.55 -6.80
CA ILE A 99 2.22 -13.10 -6.65
C ILE A 99 3.43 -12.89 -5.75
N ASP A 100 4.48 -12.28 -6.29
CA ASP A 100 5.69 -11.92 -5.56
C ASP A 100 5.55 -10.53 -4.95
N ILE A 101 5.75 -10.44 -3.63
CA ILE A 101 5.84 -9.18 -2.87
C ILE A 101 7.32 -8.87 -2.69
N LYS A 102 7.82 -7.91 -3.45
CA LYS A 102 9.25 -7.54 -3.48
C LYS A 102 9.50 -6.30 -2.61
N PHE A 103 10.40 -6.37 -1.63
CA PHE A 103 10.60 -5.27 -0.68
C PHE A 103 12.04 -5.09 -0.19
N GLY A 104 12.40 -3.86 0.19
CA GLY A 104 13.73 -3.51 0.70
C GLY A 104 13.85 -3.42 2.23
N SER A 105 12.72 -3.27 2.94
CA SER A 105 12.68 -3.15 4.40
C SER A 105 11.33 -3.60 4.94
N THR A 106 11.18 -3.79 6.26
CA THR A 106 9.85 -4.11 6.84
C THR A 106 8.83 -2.99 6.59
N ALA A 107 9.26 -1.73 6.56
CA ALA A 107 8.36 -0.61 6.31
C ALA A 107 7.83 -0.66 4.87
N ASN A 108 8.72 -0.91 3.91
CA ASN A 108 8.35 -1.09 2.50
C ASN A 108 7.58 -2.41 2.29
N PHE A 109 7.86 -3.48 3.04
CA PHE A 109 7.01 -4.68 3.02
C PHE A 109 5.56 -4.37 3.39
N VAL A 110 5.32 -3.56 4.43
CA VAL A 110 3.96 -3.14 4.81
C VAL A 110 3.28 -2.35 3.70
N HIS A 111 4.05 -1.54 2.95
CA HIS A 111 3.59 -0.86 1.73
C HIS A 111 3.16 -1.88 0.67
N GLU A 112 4.07 -2.75 0.22
CA GLU A 112 3.79 -3.69 -0.87
C GLU A 112 2.73 -4.74 -0.53
N MET A 113 2.66 -5.16 0.74
CA MET A 113 1.60 -6.02 1.24
C MET A 113 0.22 -5.36 1.13
N THR A 114 0.14 -4.03 1.19
CA THR A 114 -1.11 -3.31 0.93
C THR A 114 -1.57 -3.51 -0.51
N HIS A 115 -0.65 -3.51 -1.48
CA HIS A 115 -0.97 -3.82 -2.88
C HIS A 115 -1.37 -5.29 -3.09
N ALA A 116 -0.76 -6.23 -2.35
CA ALA A 116 -1.20 -7.62 -2.36
C ALA A 116 -2.63 -7.77 -1.82
N TRP A 117 -3.01 -7.02 -0.78
CA TRP A 117 -4.39 -6.97 -0.30
C TRP A 117 -5.34 -6.32 -1.29
N GLN A 118 -4.91 -5.27 -1.99
CA GLN A 118 -5.70 -4.64 -3.05
C GLN A 118 -5.97 -5.58 -4.22
N PHE A 119 -5.11 -6.56 -4.47
CA PHE A 119 -5.44 -7.64 -5.38
C PHE A 119 -6.60 -8.51 -4.85
N GLU A 120 -6.57 -8.88 -3.56
CA GLU A 120 -7.65 -9.65 -2.92
C GLU A 120 -9.01 -8.94 -2.96
N THR A 121 -9.03 -7.61 -2.94
CA THR A 121 -10.26 -6.80 -3.02
C THR A 121 -10.66 -6.42 -4.45
N GLY A 122 -9.82 -6.71 -5.44
CA GLY A 122 -10.05 -6.39 -6.84
C GLY A 122 -9.73 -4.95 -7.23
N ASP A 123 -9.03 -4.20 -6.37
CA ASP A 123 -8.52 -2.85 -6.68
C ASP A 123 -7.29 -2.94 -7.58
N VAL A 124 -6.45 -3.96 -7.40
CA VAL A 124 -5.29 -4.26 -8.24
C VAL A 124 -5.52 -5.53 -9.08
N ALA A 125 -5.00 -5.53 -10.30
CA ALA A 125 -4.94 -6.70 -11.18
C ALA A 125 -3.55 -6.84 -11.78
N PHE A 126 -3.30 -7.92 -12.52
CA PHE A 126 -2.05 -8.12 -13.24
C PHE A 126 -2.28 -8.36 -14.73
N SER A 127 -1.38 -7.84 -15.54
CA SER A 127 -1.31 -8.07 -16.98
C SER A 127 -0.79 -9.48 -17.31
N ASN A 128 -0.87 -9.84 -18.59
CA ASN A 128 -0.29 -11.07 -19.12
C ASN A 128 1.24 -11.12 -19.12
N THR A 129 1.92 -10.01 -18.78
CA THR A 129 3.37 -9.95 -18.55
C THR A 129 3.73 -9.99 -17.06
N GLY A 130 2.73 -10.05 -16.18
CA GLY A 130 2.93 -10.08 -14.73
C GLY A 130 3.03 -8.71 -14.07
N MET A 131 2.97 -7.62 -14.83
CA MET A 131 2.98 -6.25 -14.29
C MET A 131 1.64 -5.91 -13.64
N SER A 132 1.69 -5.21 -12.50
CA SER A 132 0.52 -4.66 -11.84
C SER A 132 -0.24 -3.68 -12.75
N LEU A 133 -1.55 -3.66 -12.59
CA LEU A 133 -2.49 -2.80 -13.29
C LEU A 133 -3.46 -2.21 -12.27
N LEU A 134 -4.17 -1.17 -12.69
CA LEU A 134 -5.23 -0.47 -11.94
C LEU A 134 -4.77 0.34 -10.74
N GLN A 135 -3.47 0.31 -10.41
CA GLN A 135 -2.92 1.15 -9.35
C GLN A 135 -3.25 2.62 -9.61
N ASP A 136 -3.87 3.24 -8.61
CA ASP A 136 -4.24 4.63 -8.60
C ASP A 136 -3.57 5.40 -7.45
N VAL A 137 -3.69 6.73 -7.47
CA VAL A 137 -3.06 7.58 -6.45
C VAL A 137 -3.63 7.35 -5.03
N TYR A 138 -4.85 6.82 -4.91
CA TYR A 138 -5.46 6.46 -3.63
C TYR A 138 -4.90 5.13 -3.12
N ASP A 139 -4.59 4.19 -4.01
CA ASP A 139 -3.92 2.94 -3.63
C ASP A 139 -2.56 3.21 -3.01
N GLU A 140 -1.74 4.03 -3.68
CA GLU A 140 -0.45 4.46 -3.16
C GLU A 140 -0.60 5.28 -1.87
N THR A 141 -1.65 6.12 -1.78
CA THR A 141 -1.94 6.86 -0.54
C THR A 141 -2.21 5.90 0.63
N ALA A 142 -2.95 4.82 0.39
CA ALA A 142 -3.21 3.81 1.41
C ALA A 142 -1.94 3.05 1.81
N ALA A 143 -1.12 2.66 0.83
CA ALA A 143 0.13 1.95 1.07
C ALA A 143 1.15 2.81 1.83
N TYR A 144 1.33 4.09 1.48
CA TYR A 144 2.18 5.02 2.23
C TYR A 144 1.65 5.32 3.63
N LYS A 145 0.34 5.35 3.83
CA LYS A 145 -0.25 5.45 5.18
C LYS A 145 0.06 4.22 6.02
N ALA A 146 -0.01 3.01 5.45
CA ALA A 146 0.39 1.78 6.14
C ALA A 146 1.89 1.80 6.50
N GLN A 147 2.75 2.22 5.56
CA GLN A 147 4.18 2.40 5.78
C GLN A 147 4.47 3.40 6.92
N PHE A 148 3.75 4.54 6.94
CA PHE A 148 3.84 5.54 8.02
C PHE A 148 3.36 4.97 9.36
N GLY A 149 2.29 4.19 9.35
CA GLY A 149 1.77 3.45 10.51
C GLY A 149 2.88 2.66 11.21
N TYR A 150 3.63 1.88 10.43
CA TYR A 150 4.77 1.12 10.92
C TYR A 150 5.97 2.01 11.31
N SER A 151 6.48 2.82 10.39
CA SER A 151 7.68 3.63 10.59
C SER A 151 7.52 5.04 10.00
N PRO A 152 7.09 6.04 10.81
CA PRO A 152 6.90 7.40 10.35
C PRO A 152 8.13 7.99 9.65
N SER A 153 9.34 7.75 10.18
CA SER A 153 10.58 8.27 9.60
C SER A 153 10.88 7.72 8.21
N SER A 154 10.34 6.55 7.84
CA SER A 154 10.49 6.00 6.49
C SER A 154 9.67 6.76 5.44
N VAL A 155 8.71 7.58 5.87
CA VAL A 155 7.82 8.37 4.99
C VAL A 155 8.11 9.87 5.16
N SER A 156 8.29 10.35 6.39
CA SER A 156 8.57 11.76 6.68
C SER A 156 9.90 12.26 6.10
N GLY A 157 10.83 11.35 5.78
CA GLY A 157 12.09 11.69 5.10
C GLY A 157 11.99 11.76 3.57
N LEU A 158 10.84 11.38 2.98
CA LEU A 158 10.64 11.44 1.54
C LEU A 158 10.40 12.88 1.09
N THR A 159 10.93 13.23 -0.08
CA THR A 159 10.75 14.56 -0.66
C THR A 159 9.45 14.60 -1.43
N SER A 160 8.55 15.52 -1.06
CA SER A 160 7.28 15.76 -1.74
C SER A 160 6.84 17.23 -1.59
N THR A 161 5.58 17.57 -1.92
CA THR A 161 4.95 18.88 -1.75
C THR A 161 4.94 19.37 -0.30
N SER A 162 4.95 18.44 0.66
CA SER A 162 4.99 18.74 2.09
C SER A 162 5.60 17.58 2.87
N VAL A 163 6.00 17.83 4.12
CA VAL A 163 6.44 16.77 5.03
C VAL A 163 5.24 15.96 5.51
N ALA A 164 5.28 14.64 5.33
CA ALA A 164 4.28 13.72 5.86
C ALA A 164 4.53 13.44 7.35
N ASN A 165 3.94 14.23 8.24
CA ASN A 165 4.09 14.09 9.70
C ASN A 165 2.85 13.51 10.40
N SER A 166 1.80 13.22 9.63
CA SER A 166 0.53 12.66 10.10
C SER A 166 -0.15 11.90 8.96
N PHE A 167 -1.14 11.06 9.27
CA PHE A 167 -1.93 10.37 8.25
C PHE A 167 -2.65 11.37 7.33
N GLY A 168 -3.15 12.48 7.86
CA GLY A 168 -3.81 13.53 7.09
C GLY A 168 -2.88 14.28 6.13
N ALA A 169 -1.57 14.28 6.37
CA ALA A 169 -0.59 14.88 5.46
C ALA A 169 -0.27 13.98 4.25
N ILE A 170 -0.56 12.68 4.34
CA ILE A 170 -0.39 11.72 3.24
C ILE A 170 -1.67 11.73 2.41
N THR A 171 -1.65 12.53 1.35
CA THR A 171 -2.77 12.78 0.43
C THR A 171 -2.40 12.37 -0.99
N PRO A 172 -3.36 12.24 -1.93
CA PRO A 172 -3.05 12.04 -3.33
C PRO A 172 -2.08 13.10 -3.88
N ALA A 173 -2.26 14.38 -3.54
CA ALA A 173 -1.35 15.45 -3.95
C ALA A 173 0.08 15.25 -3.40
N TRP A 174 0.20 14.75 -2.17
CA TRP A 174 1.49 14.38 -1.60
C TRP A 174 2.11 13.17 -2.31
N VAL A 175 1.32 12.15 -2.67
CA VAL A 175 1.84 11.01 -3.45
C VAL A 175 2.34 11.46 -4.82
N GLN A 176 1.55 12.26 -5.54
CA GLN A 176 1.92 12.79 -6.86
C GLN A 176 3.15 13.72 -6.80
N GLY A 177 3.38 14.35 -5.66
CA GLY A 177 4.53 15.21 -5.40
C GLY A 177 5.82 14.47 -5.05
N LEU A 178 5.76 13.16 -4.77
CA LEU A 178 6.92 12.38 -4.35
C LEU A 178 8.02 12.40 -5.41
N LYS A 179 9.25 12.57 -4.95
CA LYS A 179 10.44 12.53 -5.80
C LYS A 179 11.26 11.28 -5.54
N ASP A 180 11.68 10.63 -6.62
CA ASP A 180 12.65 9.53 -6.55
C ASP A 180 14.10 10.05 -6.40
N ALA A 181 15.07 9.14 -6.38
CA ALA A 181 16.50 9.48 -6.25
C ALA A 181 17.04 10.32 -7.42
N THR A 182 16.38 10.30 -8.58
CA THR A 182 16.72 11.13 -9.76
C THR A 182 16.08 12.52 -9.70
N GLY A 183 15.17 12.74 -8.74
CA GLY A 183 14.36 13.96 -8.63
C GLY A 183 13.09 13.94 -9.50
N SER A 184 12.82 12.82 -10.18
CA SER A 184 11.62 12.62 -11.00
C SER A 184 10.40 12.39 -10.10
N THR A 185 9.20 12.69 -10.63
CA THR A 185 7.93 12.51 -9.91
C THR A 185 7.16 11.32 -10.48
N PRO A 186 7.47 10.08 -10.06
CA PRO A 186 6.95 8.87 -10.72
C PRO A 186 5.42 8.79 -10.72
N TYR A 187 4.78 9.31 -9.67
CA TYR A 187 3.33 9.29 -9.49
C TYR A 187 2.61 10.54 -10.00
N ALA A 188 3.32 11.51 -10.58
CA ALA A 188 2.67 12.68 -11.18
C ALA A 188 1.78 12.29 -12.37
N VAL A 189 0.96 13.24 -12.83
CA VAL A 189 0.20 13.09 -14.07
C VAL A 189 1.17 12.73 -15.21
N ASP A 190 0.91 11.63 -15.91
CA ASP A 190 1.79 11.08 -16.96
C ASP A 190 3.21 10.69 -16.48
N GLY A 191 3.36 10.45 -15.17
CA GLY A 191 4.59 9.96 -14.56
C GLY A 191 4.87 8.49 -14.87
N SER A 192 6.09 8.04 -14.59
CA SER A 192 6.56 6.69 -14.94
C SER A 192 5.81 5.55 -14.24
N ALA A 193 5.19 5.78 -13.07
CA ALA A 193 4.36 4.80 -12.39
C ALA A 193 2.97 4.65 -13.02
N ASN A 194 2.57 5.58 -13.90
CA ASN A 194 1.30 5.56 -14.63
C ASN A 194 0.07 5.27 -13.73
N THR A 195 -0.01 5.97 -12.59
CA THR A 195 -1.12 5.83 -11.64
C THR A 195 -2.37 6.57 -12.11
N GLY A 196 -3.54 5.96 -11.89
CA GLY A 196 -4.83 6.60 -12.15
C GLY A 196 -5.08 7.81 -11.22
N LEU A 197 -5.69 8.87 -11.75
CA LEU A 197 -6.07 10.07 -10.95
C LEU A 197 -7.30 9.88 -10.07
N ILE A 198 -8.13 8.91 -10.42
CA ILE A 198 -9.33 8.54 -9.66
C ILE A 198 -9.27 7.06 -9.33
N HIS A 199 -10.10 6.65 -8.37
CA HIS A 199 -10.15 5.26 -7.97
C HIS A 199 -10.50 4.33 -9.14
N LEU A 200 -9.71 3.28 -9.32
CA LEU A 200 -9.96 2.22 -10.29
C LEU A 200 -10.00 0.86 -9.58
N ASN A 201 -10.78 -0.06 -10.13
CA ASN A 201 -10.79 -1.46 -9.75
C ASN A 201 -11.24 -2.31 -10.94
N ILE A 202 -11.30 -3.63 -10.76
CA ILE A 202 -11.68 -4.57 -11.83
C ILE A 202 -13.09 -4.35 -12.39
N ASN A 203 -13.95 -3.62 -11.69
CA ASN A 203 -15.31 -3.29 -12.13
C ASN A 203 -15.41 -1.91 -12.81
N SER A 204 -14.32 -1.14 -12.87
CA SER A 204 -14.31 0.17 -13.51
C SER A 204 -14.72 0.11 -14.98
N THR A 205 -15.47 1.14 -15.40
CA THR A 205 -15.97 1.31 -16.76
C THR A 205 -14.96 2.04 -17.63
N ARG A 206 -15.13 1.97 -18.96
CA ARG A 206 -14.37 2.79 -19.92
C ARG A 206 -14.29 4.27 -19.52
N ASP A 207 -15.39 4.85 -19.08
CA ASP A 207 -15.45 6.27 -18.74
C ASP A 207 -14.62 6.57 -17.47
N ALA A 208 -14.56 5.64 -16.52
CA ALA A 208 -13.65 5.74 -15.38
C ALA A 208 -12.18 5.71 -15.82
N PHE A 209 -11.80 4.84 -16.77
CA PHE A 209 -10.44 4.85 -17.34
C PHE A 209 -10.10 6.17 -18.06
N ILE A 210 -11.05 6.77 -18.77
CA ILE A 210 -10.88 8.10 -19.40
C ILE A 210 -10.61 9.17 -18.35
N GLN A 211 -11.33 9.13 -17.23
CA GLN A 211 -11.15 10.09 -16.12
C GLN A 211 -9.86 9.86 -15.33
N ALA A 212 -9.48 8.59 -15.12
CA ALA A 212 -8.27 8.23 -14.41
C ALA A 212 -6.99 8.55 -15.21
N TYR A 213 -7.06 8.45 -16.55
CA TYR A 213 -5.92 8.62 -17.45
C TYR A 213 -6.25 9.61 -18.58
N PRO A 214 -6.47 10.91 -18.28
CA PRO A 214 -6.88 11.90 -19.28
C PRO A 214 -5.85 12.04 -20.43
N TRP A 215 -4.57 11.81 -20.17
CA TRP A 215 -3.50 11.80 -21.19
C TRP A 215 -3.62 10.63 -22.18
N ASN A 216 -4.30 9.55 -21.80
CA ASN A 216 -4.58 8.40 -22.66
C ASN A 216 -6.06 8.33 -23.11
N ALA A 217 -6.86 9.39 -22.88
CA ALA A 217 -8.30 9.39 -23.14
C ALA A 217 -8.68 8.97 -24.57
N VAL A 218 -7.88 9.35 -25.58
CA VAL A 218 -8.12 8.97 -26.98
C VAL A 218 -8.06 7.45 -27.16
N LYS A 219 -7.10 6.77 -26.53
CA LYS A 219 -6.96 5.31 -26.58
C LYS A 219 -8.18 4.63 -25.97
N PHE A 220 -8.63 5.10 -24.80
CA PHE A 220 -9.78 4.53 -24.12
C PHE A 220 -11.11 4.79 -24.86
N ARG A 221 -11.27 5.96 -25.51
CA ARG A 221 -12.45 6.24 -26.35
C ARG A 221 -12.56 5.34 -27.57
N GLY A 222 -11.43 4.80 -28.05
CA GLY A 222 -11.40 3.79 -29.11
C GLY A 222 -11.90 2.42 -28.68
N LEU A 223 -12.08 2.17 -27.37
CA LEU A 223 -12.60 0.90 -26.84
C LEU A 223 -14.14 0.85 -26.88
N PRO A 224 -14.74 -0.35 -26.94
CA PRO A 224 -16.19 -0.54 -26.88
C PRO A 224 -16.84 0.16 -25.68
N ALA A 225 -18.07 0.63 -25.83
CA ALA A 225 -18.77 1.35 -24.76
C ALA A 225 -18.97 0.53 -23.48
N ASN A 226 -19.10 -0.79 -23.61
CA ASN A 226 -19.22 -1.74 -22.51
C ASN A 226 -17.86 -2.28 -22.02
N TYR A 227 -16.75 -1.63 -22.38
CA TYR A 227 -15.41 -2.06 -21.96
C TYR A 227 -15.29 -2.10 -20.43
N ASN A 228 -14.75 -3.21 -19.96
CA ASN A 228 -14.33 -3.45 -18.59
C ASN A 228 -13.04 -4.27 -18.64
N ILE A 229 -12.09 -4.02 -17.74
CA ILE A 229 -10.78 -4.69 -17.82
C ILE A 229 -10.88 -6.22 -17.74
N ARG A 230 -11.89 -6.77 -17.05
CA ARG A 230 -12.11 -8.22 -16.97
C ARG A 230 -12.51 -8.86 -18.31
N THR A 231 -12.95 -8.07 -19.29
CA THR A 231 -13.25 -8.58 -20.64
C THR A 231 -11.99 -8.75 -21.49
N LEU A 232 -10.84 -8.25 -21.03
CA LEU A 232 -9.57 -8.43 -21.72
C LEU A 232 -8.99 -9.82 -21.42
N GLN A 233 -8.56 -10.50 -22.48
CA GLN A 233 -7.87 -11.78 -22.35
C GLN A 233 -6.50 -11.59 -21.69
N GLY A 234 -6.17 -12.47 -20.75
CA GLY A 234 -4.85 -12.48 -20.09
C GLY A 234 -4.72 -11.55 -18.89
N ILE A 235 -5.80 -10.87 -18.47
CA ILE A 235 -5.82 -10.16 -17.19
C ILE A 235 -6.03 -11.18 -16.07
N TYR A 236 -5.13 -11.12 -15.08
CA TYR A 236 -5.22 -11.91 -13.86
C TYR A 236 -5.78 -11.03 -12.74
N TYR A 237 -6.88 -11.47 -12.14
CA TYR A 237 -7.57 -10.74 -11.09
C TYR A 237 -8.19 -11.74 -10.10
N LYS A 238 -8.48 -11.26 -8.89
CA LYS A 238 -9.17 -12.07 -7.89
C LYS A 238 -10.61 -12.36 -8.34
N ARG A 239 -10.95 -13.64 -8.43
CA ARG A 239 -12.28 -14.12 -8.81
C ARG A 239 -13.19 -14.26 -7.61
#